data_AF-A0A7K3D5S6-F1
#
_entry.id   AF-A0A7K3D5S6-F1
#
_cell.length_a   1.000
_cell.length_b   1.000
_cell.length_c   1.000
_cell.angle_alpha   90.00
_cell.angle_beta   90.00
_cell.angle_gamma   90.00
#
_symmetry.space_group_name_H-M   'P 1'
#
loop_
_entity.id
_entity.type
_entity.pdbx_description
1 polymer ?
#
loop_
_entity_poly.entity_id
_entity_poly.type
_entity_poly.pdbx_seq_one_letter_code
_entity_poly.pdbx_strand_id
1 'polypeptide(L)'
;MPYGTGLATTMERRLGRPCVYTPSARLALYLALRHWCRPGARVLMSPVNDDVILFVVLAAGLRPVQAPVSVWDGNIDPAAVPERTWRNVDAVLTTNLYGIPDRVVELRRRCDQLGIPLFEDAAHAIGTRVDGQPIGTFGTAAAFSLSKHVAATAGGFLAVENERARRDLERLRDALLLPRSLRADLAATLRPLARSAVRGLHLVRPAWRT
;
A
#
# COMPACT_ATOMS: atom_id res chain seq x y z
N MET A 1 -1.18 19.39 -8.94
CA MET A 1 -0.72 20.06 -7.70
C MET A 1 0.80 20.16 -7.74
N PRO A 2 1.42 21.32 -7.49
CA PRO A 2 2.89 21.48 -7.54
C PRO A 2 3.61 20.91 -6.30
N TYR A 3 2.89 20.50 -5.25
CA TYR A 3 3.49 19.89 -4.07
C TYR A 3 4.03 18.49 -4.38
N GLY A 4 5.32 18.29 -4.13
CA GLY A 4 5.95 16.97 -4.17
C GLY A 4 6.74 16.63 -5.44
N THR A 5 6.81 17.51 -6.45
CA THR A 5 7.60 17.26 -7.68
C THR A 5 9.09 17.07 -7.38
N GLY A 6 9.70 17.94 -6.57
CA GLY A 6 11.12 17.79 -6.20
C GLY A 6 11.43 16.52 -5.38
N LEU A 7 10.51 16.11 -4.51
CA LEU A 7 10.65 14.86 -3.76
C LEU A 7 10.39 13.63 -4.65
N ALA A 8 9.42 13.70 -5.56
CA ALA A 8 9.18 12.66 -6.56
C ALA A 8 10.43 12.46 -7.43
N THR A 9 11.02 13.52 -7.98
CA THR A 9 12.27 13.43 -8.75
C THR A 9 13.42 12.84 -7.94
N THR A 10 13.49 13.11 -6.63
CA THR A 10 14.50 12.50 -5.75
C THR A 10 14.29 11.00 -5.62
N MET A 11 13.05 10.54 -5.45
CA MET A 11 12.72 9.13 -5.41
C MET A 11 12.94 8.44 -6.76
N GLU A 12 12.60 9.10 -7.87
CA GLU A 12 12.84 8.61 -9.22
C GLU A 12 14.32 8.38 -9.48
N ARG A 13 15.19 9.33 -9.11
CA ARG A 13 16.65 9.14 -9.21
C ARG A 13 17.16 8.00 -8.33
N ARG A 14 16.57 7.81 -7.15
CA ARG A 14 16.99 6.74 -6.22
C ARG A 14 16.62 5.35 -6.72
N LEU A 15 15.42 5.23 -7.31
CA LEU A 15 14.84 3.95 -7.69
C LEU A 15 15.00 3.61 -9.17
N GLY A 16 15.30 4.60 -10.03
CA GLY A 16 15.26 4.44 -11.48
C GLY A 16 13.85 4.16 -12.02
N ARG A 17 12.81 4.56 -11.28
CA ARG A 17 11.40 4.26 -11.58
C ARG A 17 10.53 5.51 -11.52
N PRO A 18 9.56 5.68 -12.42
CA PRO A 18 8.57 6.74 -12.33
C PRO A 18 7.84 6.72 -10.98
N CYS A 19 7.62 7.90 -10.38
CA CYS A 19 7.00 8.00 -9.05
C CYS A 19 5.80 8.94 -9.03
N VAL A 20 4.77 8.56 -8.28
CA VAL A 20 3.59 9.40 -8.00
C VAL A 20 3.62 9.83 -6.54
N TYR A 21 3.65 11.13 -6.28
CA TYR A 21 3.45 11.65 -4.93
C TYR A 21 2.03 11.37 -4.44
N THR A 22 1.89 11.02 -3.17
CA THR A 22 0.61 10.83 -2.48
C THR A 22 0.67 11.42 -1.06
N PRO A 23 -0.47 11.83 -0.47
CA PRO A 23 -0.50 12.33 0.91
C PRO A 23 -0.12 11.28 1.98
N SER A 24 -0.12 9.99 1.64
CA SER A 24 0.32 8.91 2.55
C SER A 24 0.65 7.63 1.78
N ALA A 25 1.54 6.80 2.35
CA ALA A 25 1.86 5.46 1.81
C ALA A 25 0.63 4.57 1.64
N ARG A 26 -0.33 4.65 2.57
CA ARG A 26 -1.59 3.92 2.46
C ARG A 26 -2.38 4.30 1.21
N LEU A 27 -2.44 5.58 0.84
CA LEU A 27 -3.12 5.98 -0.40
C LEU A 27 -2.36 5.46 -1.60
N ALA A 28 -1.02 5.55 -1.61
CA ALA A 28 -0.19 4.97 -2.66
C ALA A 28 -0.49 3.48 -2.86
N LEU A 29 -0.48 2.69 -1.79
CA LEU A 29 -0.77 1.26 -1.86
C LEU A 29 -2.21 0.98 -2.31
N TYR A 30 -3.18 1.73 -1.78
CA TYR A 30 -4.58 1.63 -2.20
C TYR A 30 -4.76 1.88 -3.71
N LEU A 31 -4.08 2.90 -4.25
CA LEU A 31 -4.12 3.22 -5.68
C LEU A 31 -3.54 2.08 -6.53
N ALA A 32 -2.39 1.52 -6.14
CA ALA A 32 -1.80 0.38 -6.84
C ALA A 32 -2.75 -0.83 -6.83
N LEU A 33 -3.23 -1.23 -5.66
CA LEU A 33 -4.15 -2.35 -5.54
C LEU A 33 -5.41 -2.15 -6.40
N ARG A 34 -6.00 -0.94 -6.42
CA ARG A 34 -7.18 -0.61 -7.24
C ARG A 34 -6.90 -0.55 -8.74
N HIS A 35 -5.67 -0.27 -9.15
CA HIS A 35 -5.30 -0.15 -10.56
C HIS A 35 -5.03 -1.52 -11.19
N TRP A 36 -4.37 -2.41 -10.47
CA TRP A 36 -3.94 -3.71 -11.00
C TRP A 36 -4.81 -4.89 -10.58
N CYS A 37 -5.52 -4.81 -9.45
CA CYS A 37 -6.36 -5.90 -8.98
C CYS A 37 -7.84 -5.64 -9.28
N ARG A 38 -8.52 -6.66 -9.81
CA ARG A 38 -9.98 -6.66 -9.92
C ARG A 38 -10.63 -6.76 -8.53
N PRO A 39 -11.83 -6.20 -8.32
CA PRO A 39 -12.59 -6.42 -7.09
C PRO A 39 -12.75 -7.92 -6.77
N GLY A 40 -12.60 -8.27 -5.50
CA GLY A 40 -12.64 -9.66 -5.01
C GLY A 40 -11.35 -10.46 -5.19
N ALA A 41 -10.34 -9.92 -5.88
CA ALA A 41 -9.04 -10.58 -6.04
C ALA A 41 -8.38 -10.87 -4.69
N ARG A 42 -7.68 -12.01 -4.62
CA ARG A 42 -7.08 -12.56 -3.40
C ARG A 42 -5.62 -12.14 -3.31
N VAL A 43 -5.26 -11.43 -2.25
CA VAL A 43 -3.90 -10.88 -2.07
C VAL A 43 -3.20 -11.65 -0.96
N LEU A 44 -2.14 -12.38 -1.29
CA LEU A 44 -1.26 -13.01 -0.31
C LEU A 44 -0.47 -11.91 0.42
N MET A 45 -0.54 -11.86 1.74
CA MET A 45 0.18 -10.88 2.55
C MET A 45 0.61 -11.49 3.89
N SER A 46 1.63 -10.89 4.52
CA SER A 46 2.05 -11.29 5.87
C SER A 46 0.96 -10.99 6.90
N PRO A 47 0.72 -11.84 7.91
CA PRO A 47 -0.06 -11.48 9.10
C PRO A 47 0.68 -10.53 10.04
N VAL A 48 2.00 -10.38 9.87
CA VAL A 48 2.85 -9.44 10.61
C VAL A 48 3.04 -8.19 9.74
N ASN A 49 2.15 -7.20 9.96
CA ASN A 49 2.15 -5.91 9.27
C ASN A 49 1.51 -4.83 10.16
N ASP A 50 1.55 -3.57 9.72
CA ASP A 50 0.75 -2.49 10.30
C ASP A 50 -0.72 -2.71 9.91
N ASP A 51 -1.63 -2.77 10.88
CA ASP A 51 -3.04 -3.15 10.69
C ASP A 51 -3.77 -2.33 9.61
N VAL A 52 -3.32 -1.09 9.39
CA VAL A 52 -3.78 -0.23 8.31
C VAL A 52 -3.65 -0.89 6.94
N ILE A 53 -2.63 -1.71 6.71
CA ILE A 53 -2.38 -2.37 5.43
C ILE A 53 -3.44 -3.43 5.13
N LEU A 54 -3.86 -4.20 6.14
CA LEU A 54 -5.02 -5.10 6.04
C LEU A 54 -6.27 -4.33 5.63
N PHE A 55 -6.53 -3.19 6.28
CA PHE A 55 -7.69 -2.35 5.96
C PHE A 55 -7.59 -1.72 4.58
N VAL A 56 -6.40 -1.44 4.06
CA VAL A 56 -6.19 -0.94 2.70
C VAL A 56 -6.57 -2.00 1.66
N VAL A 57 -6.14 -3.25 1.87
CA VAL A 57 -6.53 -4.38 1.00
C VAL A 57 -8.05 -4.54 0.99
N LEU A 58 -8.68 -4.50 2.16
CA LEU A 58 -10.14 -4.57 2.27
C LEU A 58 -10.85 -3.38 1.63
N ALA A 59 -10.36 -2.15 1.86
CA ALA A 59 -10.93 -0.93 1.27
C ALA A 59 -10.79 -0.89 -0.24
N ALA A 60 -9.74 -1.51 -0.80
CA ALA A 60 -9.58 -1.70 -2.24
C ALA A 60 -10.58 -2.72 -2.82
N GLY A 61 -11.41 -3.36 -1.99
CA GLY A 61 -12.38 -4.38 -2.39
C GLY A 61 -11.77 -5.76 -2.58
N LEU A 62 -10.58 -5.99 -2.03
CA LEU A 62 -9.80 -7.22 -2.20
C LEU A 62 -9.94 -8.15 -1.00
N ARG A 63 -9.51 -9.41 -1.16
CA ARG A 63 -9.57 -10.45 -0.13
C ARG A 63 -8.18 -10.79 0.39
N PRO A 64 -7.81 -10.38 1.62
CA PRO A 64 -6.54 -10.77 2.23
C PRO A 64 -6.43 -12.28 2.39
N VAL A 65 -5.26 -12.84 2.06
CA VAL A 65 -4.87 -14.22 2.33
C VAL A 65 -3.60 -14.18 3.17
N GLN A 66 -3.71 -14.64 4.42
CA GLN A 66 -2.59 -14.59 5.36
C GLN A 66 -1.57 -15.67 5.03
N ALA A 67 -0.32 -15.27 4.83
CA ALA A 67 0.78 -16.16 4.53
C ALA A 67 1.40 -16.74 5.82
N PRO A 68 2.00 -17.94 5.77
CA PRO A 68 2.92 -18.39 6.81
C PRO A 68 4.11 -17.43 6.90
N VAL A 69 4.62 -17.25 8.12
CA VAL A 69 5.78 -16.40 8.42
C VAL A 69 6.95 -17.25 8.85
N SER A 70 8.16 -16.82 8.48
CA SER A 70 9.39 -17.43 8.95
C SER A 70 9.70 -16.93 10.37
N VAL A 71 10.03 -17.87 11.26
CA VAL A 71 10.38 -17.56 12.66
C VAL A 71 11.72 -16.83 12.80
N TRP A 72 12.52 -16.80 11.74
CA TRP A 72 13.86 -16.23 11.75
C TRP A 72 13.89 -14.73 11.47
N ASP A 73 13.00 -14.27 10.58
CA ASP A 73 12.97 -12.89 10.08
C ASP A 73 11.58 -12.24 10.24
N GLY A 74 10.54 -13.01 10.59
CA GLY A 74 9.16 -12.52 10.71
C GLY A 74 8.49 -12.20 9.37
N ASN A 75 9.17 -12.44 8.25
CA ASN A 75 8.66 -12.16 6.91
C ASN A 75 7.85 -13.34 6.37
N ILE A 76 7.13 -13.13 5.27
CA ILE A 76 6.45 -14.21 4.54
C ILE A 76 7.48 -15.30 4.22
N ASP A 77 7.15 -16.56 4.53
CA ASP A 77 7.94 -17.72 4.12
C ASP A 77 7.35 -18.31 2.83
N PRO A 78 7.91 -18.01 1.63
CA PRO A 78 7.30 -18.42 0.38
C PRO A 78 7.27 -19.94 0.19
N ALA A 79 8.27 -20.64 0.77
CA ALA A 79 8.39 -22.09 0.72
C ALA A 79 7.33 -22.81 1.57
N ALA A 80 6.87 -22.17 2.65
CA ALA A 80 5.82 -22.70 3.50
C ALA A 80 4.40 -22.45 2.95
N VAL A 81 4.23 -21.56 1.97
CA VAL A 81 2.93 -21.29 1.34
C VAL A 81 2.49 -22.53 0.54
N PRO A 82 1.35 -23.16 0.87
CA PRO A 82 0.89 -24.35 0.16
C PRO A 82 0.65 -24.06 -1.33
N GLU A 83 0.92 -25.03 -2.20
CA GLU A 83 0.76 -24.85 -3.64
C GLU A 83 -0.69 -24.55 -4.06
N ARG A 84 -1.66 -25.11 -3.34
CA ARG A 84 -3.08 -24.77 -3.50
C ARG A 84 -3.37 -23.29 -3.21
N THR A 85 -2.60 -22.67 -2.31
CA THR A 85 -2.74 -21.25 -1.99
C THR A 85 -2.14 -20.41 -3.10
N TRP A 86 -0.93 -20.77 -3.56
CA TRP A 86 -0.29 -20.11 -4.71
C TRP A 86 -1.19 -20.06 -5.95
N ARG A 87 -1.88 -21.17 -6.27
CA ARG A 87 -2.78 -21.24 -7.44
C ARG A 87 -4.10 -20.47 -7.28
N ASN A 88 -4.40 -19.99 -6.07
CA ASN A 88 -5.66 -19.33 -5.74
C ASN A 88 -5.47 -17.86 -5.31
N VAL A 89 -4.26 -17.32 -5.36
CA VAL A 89 -4.00 -15.90 -5.10
C VAL A 89 -3.83 -15.18 -6.43
N ASP A 90 -4.37 -13.97 -6.51
CA ASP A 90 -4.32 -13.13 -7.70
C ASP A 90 -3.19 -12.09 -7.61
N ALA A 91 -2.58 -11.89 -6.43
CA ALA A 91 -1.46 -10.97 -6.20
C ALA A 91 -0.71 -11.31 -4.90
N VAL A 92 0.50 -10.77 -4.75
CA VAL A 92 1.28 -10.80 -3.51
C VAL A 92 1.59 -9.37 -3.05
N LEU A 93 1.52 -9.13 -1.75
CA LEU A 93 1.91 -7.88 -1.11
C LEU A 93 2.98 -8.18 -0.05
N THR A 94 4.21 -7.72 -0.29
CA THR A 94 5.29 -7.80 0.71
C THR A 94 5.12 -6.71 1.76
N THR A 95 5.73 -6.90 2.93
CA THR A 95 5.68 -5.89 4.01
C THR A 95 7.00 -5.12 4.16
N ASN A 96 8.15 -5.77 3.92
CA ASN A 96 9.49 -5.20 4.13
C ASN A 96 9.60 -4.47 5.50
N LEU A 97 9.07 -5.13 6.53
CA LEU A 97 8.76 -4.50 7.81
C LEU A 97 10.05 -4.09 8.53
N TYR A 98 10.04 -2.90 9.13
CA TYR A 98 11.18 -2.32 9.86
C TYR A 98 12.45 -2.16 8.99
N GLY A 99 12.30 -2.17 7.67
CA GLY A 99 13.42 -2.08 6.73
C GLY A 99 14.12 -3.42 6.50
N ILE A 100 13.64 -4.50 7.13
CA ILE A 100 14.06 -5.87 6.85
C ILE A 100 13.33 -6.32 5.59
N PRO A 101 14.04 -6.60 4.48
CA PRO A 101 13.39 -6.96 3.24
C PRO A 101 12.74 -8.35 3.33
N ASP A 102 11.54 -8.50 2.78
CA ASP A 102 10.97 -9.82 2.51
C ASP A 102 11.90 -10.58 1.54
N ARG A 103 11.66 -11.88 1.33
CA ARG A 103 12.35 -12.68 0.30
C ARG A 103 11.91 -12.27 -1.11
N VAL A 104 12.07 -11.00 -1.46
CA VAL A 104 11.52 -10.31 -2.64
C VAL A 104 11.97 -10.96 -3.96
N VAL A 105 13.20 -11.47 -4.03
CA VAL A 105 13.71 -12.19 -5.22
C VAL A 105 12.93 -13.49 -5.44
N GLU A 106 12.71 -14.26 -4.37
CA GLU A 106 11.96 -15.51 -4.43
C GLU A 106 10.48 -15.26 -4.74
N LEU A 107 9.87 -14.29 -4.05
CA LEU A 107 8.49 -13.87 -4.27
C LEU A 107 8.27 -13.35 -5.68
N ARG A 108 9.18 -12.51 -6.21
CA ARG A 108 9.13 -12.00 -7.59
C ARG A 108 9.16 -13.15 -8.58
N ARG A 109 10.15 -14.05 -8.46
CA ARG A 109 10.27 -15.22 -9.34
C ARG A 109 9.00 -16.06 -9.31
N ARG A 110 8.40 -16.26 -8.13
CA ARG A 110 7.16 -17.01 -7.99
C ARG A 110 5.96 -16.30 -8.64
N CYS A 111 5.86 -15.00 -8.45
CA CYS A 111 4.84 -14.16 -9.08
C CYS A 111 4.95 -14.17 -10.62
N ASP A 112 6.17 -14.13 -11.17
CA ASP A 112 6.43 -14.24 -12.62
C ASP A 112 5.93 -15.57 -13.19
N GLN A 113 6.25 -16.69 -12.52
CA GLN A 113 5.80 -18.02 -12.94
C GLN A 113 4.28 -18.17 -12.97
N LEU A 114 3.57 -17.45 -12.09
CA LEU A 114 2.12 -17.48 -11.97
C LEU A 114 1.43 -16.38 -12.79
N GLY A 115 2.18 -15.43 -13.36
CA GLY A 115 1.64 -14.28 -14.06
C GLY A 115 0.82 -13.32 -13.17
N ILE A 116 1.15 -13.23 -11.88
CA ILE A 116 0.47 -12.35 -10.92
C ILE A 116 1.38 -11.18 -10.49
N PRO A 117 0.82 -10.02 -10.13
CA PRO A 117 1.62 -8.89 -9.67
C PRO A 117 2.16 -9.11 -8.26
N LEU A 118 3.42 -8.72 -8.08
CA LEU A 118 4.02 -8.45 -6.77
C LEU A 118 3.87 -6.96 -6.46
N PHE A 119 3.36 -6.61 -5.29
CA PHE A 119 3.37 -5.26 -4.74
C PHE A 119 4.30 -5.20 -3.55
N GLU A 120 5.02 -4.09 -3.42
CA GLU A 120 5.89 -3.86 -2.28
C GLU A 120 5.28 -2.81 -1.36
N ASP A 121 4.92 -3.19 -0.12
CA ASP A 121 4.89 -2.19 0.94
C ASP A 121 6.35 -1.94 1.34
N ALA A 122 6.80 -0.73 1.08
CA ALA A 122 8.14 -0.26 1.39
C ALA A 122 8.09 0.94 2.35
N ALA A 123 7.00 1.09 3.12
CA ALA A 123 6.82 2.18 4.08
C ALA A 123 7.99 2.29 5.07
N HIS A 124 8.57 1.16 5.46
CA HIS A 124 9.73 1.09 6.37
C HIS A 124 11.06 0.83 5.64
N ALA A 125 11.10 0.77 4.32
CA ALA A 125 12.26 0.26 3.57
C ALA A 125 12.91 1.27 2.62
N ILE A 126 12.71 2.58 2.83
CA ILE A 126 13.41 3.62 2.07
C ILE A 126 14.92 3.45 2.29
N GLY A 127 15.62 3.05 1.23
CA GLY A 127 17.06 2.89 1.22
C GLY A 127 17.60 1.51 1.52
N THR A 128 16.73 0.55 1.85
CA THR A 128 17.08 -0.87 1.92
C THR A 128 17.44 -1.38 0.52
N ARG A 129 18.41 -2.30 0.45
CA ARG A 129 18.83 -2.99 -0.78
C ARG A 129 18.91 -4.49 -0.54
N VAL A 130 18.62 -5.27 -1.57
CA VAL A 130 18.87 -6.71 -1.65
C VAL A 130 19.78 -6.92 -2.86
N ASP A 131 20.96 -7.51 -2.64
CA ASP A 131 21.97 -7.76 -3.68
C ASP A 131 22.29 -6.53 -4.55
N GLY A 132 22.39 -5.36 -3.90
CA GLY A 132 22.65 -4.09 -4.57
C GLY A 132 21.43 -3.46 -5.25
N GLN A 133 20.32 -4.17 -5.42
CA GLN A 133 19.07 -3.65 -5.98
C GLN A 133 18.19 -3.01 -4.89
N PRO A 134 17.67 -1.77 -5.07
CA PRO A 134 16.83 -1.11 -4.07
C PRO A 134 15.47 -1.79 -3.86
N ILE A 135 15.01 -1.86 -2.61
CA ILE A 135 13.60 -2.20 -2.33
C ILE A 135 12.67 -1.17 -2.97
N GLY A 136 11.54 -1.67 -3.46
CA GLY A 136 10.57 -0.95 -4.27
C GLY A 136 10.87 -0.97 -5.77
N THR A 137 11.80 -1.81 -6.21
CA THR A 137 12.12 -2.05 -7.63
C THR A 137 11.90 -3.49 -8.07
N PHE A 138 11.45 -4.39 -7.18
CA PHE A 138 11.24 -5.80 -7.48
C PHE A 138 9.82 -6.05 -8.01
N GLY A 139 8.83 -5.34 -7.49
CA GLY A 139 7.42 -5.51 -7.82
C GLY A 139 6.88 -4.55 -8.88
N THR A 140 5.64 -4.80 -9.27
CA THR A 140 4.82 -4.01 -10.20
C THR A 140 4.66 -2.57 -9.72
N ALA A 141 4.51 -2.38 -8.41
CA ALA A 141 4.46 -1.08 -7.77
C ALA A 141 4.94 -1.18 -6.32
N ALA A 142 5.44 -0.07 -5.78
CA ALA A 142 5.94 0.01 -4.42
C ALA A 142 5.48 1.28 -3.72
N ALA A 143 4.93 1.13 -2.51
CA ALA A 143 4.43 2.23 -1.70
C ALA A 143 5.45 2.60 -0.61
N PHE A 144 5.81 3.88 -0.53
CA PHE A 144 6.76 4.40 0.45
C PHE A 144 6.11 5.44 1.36
N SER A 145 6.55 5.48 2.62
CA SER A 145 6.10 6.47 3.60
C SER A 145 7.18 7.48 3.90
N LEU A 146 6.81 8.76 3.89
CA LEU A 146 7.68 9.83 4.38
C LEU A 146 7.57 10.03 5.89
N SER A 147 6.53 9.50 6.53
CA SER A 147 6.31 9.67 7.97
C SER A 147 7.05 8.71 8.89
N LYS A 148 7.90 7.87 8.31
CA LYS A 148 8.66 6.83 9.02
C LYS A 148 10.13 7.27 9.08
N HIS A 149 11.03 6.57 8.39
CA HIS A 149 12.47 6.85 8.45
C HIS A 149 12.90 8.23 7.94
N VAL A 150 12.13 8.86 7.04
CA VAL A 150 12.39 10.22 6.56
C VAL A 150 11.92 11.29 7.55
N ALA A 151 11.15 10.90 8.57
CA ALA A 151 10.64 11.76 9.64
C ALA A 151 9.88 13.02 9.16
N ALA A 152 9.30 12.98 7.96
CA ALA A 152 8.32 14.00 7.56
C ALA A 152 7.03 13.80 8.39
N THR A 153 6.23 14.84 8.59
CA THR A 153 4.96 14.65 9.33
C THR A 153 3.95 13.79 8.55
N ALA A 154 3.96 13.89 7.21
CA ALA A 154 3.05 13.17 6.33
C ALA A 154 3.64 13.02 4.92
N GLY A 155 2.98 12.24 4.08
CA GLY A 155 3.35 12.04 2.67
C GLY A 155 3.78 10.60 2.36
N GLY A 156 3.79 10.29 1.07
CA GLY A 156 4.24 9.02 0.54
C GLY A 156 4.45 9.08 -0.96
N PHE A 157 5.03 8.01 -1.51
CA PHE A 157 5.23 7.86 -2.95
C PHE A 157 4.80 6.48 -3.41
N LEU A 158 4.33 6.41 -4.64
CA LEU A 158 4.10 5.18 -5.37
C LEU A 158 5.10 5.09 -6.52
N ALA A 159 6.07 4.19 -6.43
CA ALA A 159 6.95 3.86 -7.54
C ALA A 159 6.30 2.80 -8.42
N VAL A 160 6.43 2.93 -9.74
CA VAL A 160 5.79 2.05 -10.72
C VAL A 160 6.73 1.68 -11.86
N GLU A 161 6.40 0.68 -12.67
CA GLU A 161 7.31 0.18 -13.73
C GLU A 161 7.44 1.14 -14.91
N ASN A 162 6.40 1.90 -15.24
CA ASN A 162 6.38 2.68 -16.46
C ASN A 162 5.55 3.96 -16.37
N GLU A 163 5.83 4.88 -17.30
CA GLU A 163 5.21 6.19 -17.41
C GLU A 163 3.69 6.15 -17.68
N ARG A 164 3.21 5.08 -18.32
CA ARG A 164 1.77 4.91 -18.56
C ARG A 164 1.04 4.69 -17.24
N ALA A 165 1.54 3.76 -16.41
CA ALA A 165 1.01 3.51 -15.08
C ALA A 165 1.06 4.78 -14.21
N ARG A 166 2.17 5.52 -14.25
CA ARG A 166 2.31 6.80 -13.52
C ARG A 166 1.16 7.76 -13.83
N ARG A 167 0.89 8.00 -15.13
CA ARG A 167 -0.19 8.90 -15.58
C ARG A 167 -1.59 8.40 -15.18
N ASP A 168 -1.83 7.10 -15.26
CA ASP A 168 -3.12 6.51 -14.88
C ASP A 168 -3.38 6.66 -13.37
N LEU A 169 -2.34 6.45 -12.56
CA LEU A 169 -2.41 6.59 -11.10
C LEU A 169 -2.48 8.04 -10.64
N GLU A 170 -1.84 8.98 -11.34
CA GLU A 170 -2.02 10.42 -11.10
C GLU A 170 -3.47 10.83 -11.31
N ARG A 171 -4.09 10.38 -12.42
CA ARG A 171 -5.51 10.63 -12.68
C ARG A 171 -6.41 10.01 -11.62
N LEU A 172 -6.14 8.77 -11.20
CA LEU A 172 -6.90 8.10 -10.16
C LEU A 172 -6.76 8.80 -8.80
N ARG A 173 -5.54 9.20 -8.42
CA ARG A 173 -5.25 9.99 -7.23
C ARG A 173 -6.04 11.29 -7.24
N ASP A 174 -5.92 12.06 -8.31
CA ASP A 174 -6.54 13.38 -8.41
C ASP A 174 -8.07 13.26 -8.40
N ALA A 175 -8.63 12.24 -9.04
CA ALA A 175 -10.06 11.97 -9.02
C ALA A 175 -10.62 11.60 -7.64
N LEU A 176 -9.76 11.15 -6.71
CA LEU A 176 -10.11 10.80 -5.32
C LEU A 176 -9.83 11.94 -4.33
N LEU A 177 -8.83 12.79 -4.61
CA LEU A 177 -8.43 13.88 -3.72
C LEU A 177 -9.11 15.21 -4.05
N LEU A 178 -9.53 15.42 -5.29
CA LEU A 178 -10.14 16.68 -5.70
C LEU A 178 -11.64 16.70 -5.34
N PRO A 179 -12.09 17.78 -4.69
CA PRO A 179 -13.50 18.07 -4.50
C PRO A 179 -14.31 17.91 -5.78
N ARG A 180 -15.41 17.17 -5.71
CA ARG A 180 -16.39 17.11 -6.81
C ARG A 180 -17.56 18.06 -6.60
N SER A 181 -17.87 18.41 -5.35
CA SER A 181 -18.90 19.40 -5.03
C SER A 181 -18.71 19.94 -3.61
N LEU A 182 -18.98 21.23 -3.41
CA LEU A 182 -18.93 21.88 -2.10
C LEU A 182 -19.80 21.17 -1.05
N ARG A 183 -20.99 20.70 -1.45
CA ARG A 183 -21.91 19.99 -0.56
C ARG A 183 -21.32 18.67 -0.07
N ALA A 184 -20.70 17.89 -0.96
CA ALA A 184 -20.06 16.62 -0.59
C ALA A 184 -18.89 16.85 0.37
N ASP A 185 -18.09 17.88 0.15
CA ASP A 185 -16.95 18.23 1.00
C ASP A 185 -17.39 18.69 2.39
N LEU A 186 -18.41 19.56 2.47
CA LEU A 186 -19.00 19.97 3.73
C LEU A 186 -19.57 18.76 4.47
N ALA A 187 -20.27 17.87 3.78
CA ALA A 187 -20.79 16.65 4.39
C ALA A 187 -19.66 15.72 4.89
N ALA A 188 -18.59 15.55 4.12
CA ALA A 188 -17.44 14.72 4.48
C ALA A 188 -16.68 15.29 5.69
N THR A 189 -16.57 16.62 5.79
CA THR A 189 -15.90 17.32 6.90
C THR A 189 -16.76 17.38 8.16
N LEU A 190 -18.03 17.77 8.02
CA LEU A 190 -18.92 18.00 9.17
C LEU A 190 -19.45 16.69 9.77
N ARG A 191 -19.63 15.63 8.99
CA ARG A 191 -20.22 14.37 9.49
C ARG A 191 -19.38 13.71 10.60
N PRO A 192 -18.04 13.58 10.50
CA PRO A 192 -17.22 13.08 11.60
C PRO A 192 -17.30 13.96 12.84
N LEU A 193 -17.28 15.29 12.68
CA LEU A 193 -17.39 16.24 13.79
C LEU A 193 -18.74 16.12 14.49
N ALA A 194 -19.83 16.09 13.73
CA ALA A 194 -21.18 15.89 14.26
C ALA A 194 -21.31 14.55 14.98
N ARG A 195 -20.78 13.46 14.41
CA ARG A 195 -20.74 12.14 15.07
C ARG A 195 -19.93 12.18 16.37
N SER A 196 -18.79 12.87 16.36
CA SER A 196 -17.95 13.02 17.55
C SER A 196 -18.67 13.82 18.64
N ALA A 197 -19.33 14.92 18.28
CA ALA A 197 -20.11 15.74 19.20
C ALA A 197 -21.28 14.95 19.81
N VAL A 198 -22.05 14.25 18.97
CA VAL A 198 -23.17 13.40 19.41
C VAL A 198 -22.72 12.30 20.38
N ARG A 199 -21.55 11.68 20.13
CA ARG A 199 -20.95 10.70 21.06
C ARG A 199 -20.44 11.34 22.34
N GLY A 200 -19.77 12.49 22.25
CA GLY A 200 -19.24 13.22 23.41
C GLY A 200 -20.32 13.78 24.32
N LEU A 201 -21.48 14.12 23.77
CA LEU A 201 -22.68 14.54 24.51
C LEU A 201 -23.54 13.35 24.99
N HIS A 202 -23.07 12.12 24.80
CA HIS A 202 -23.78 10.89 25.20
C HIS A 202 -25.22 10.76 24.65
N LEU A 203 -25.51 11.38 23.50
CA LEU A 203 -26.84 11.35 22.86
C LEU A 203 -27.15 10.02 22.15
N VAL A 204 -26.20 9.08 22.14
CA VAL A 204 -26.36 7.73 21.62
C VAL A 204 -25.74 6.74 22.60
N ARG A 205 -26.39 5.57 22.76
CA ARG A 205 -25.86 4.50 23.61
C ARG A 205 -24.59 3.89 22.99
N PRO A 206 -23.53 3.65 23.78
CA PRO A 206 -22.37 2.90 23.32
C PRO A 206 -22.79 1.49 22.89
N ALA A 207 -22.22 0.99 21.79
CA ALA A 207 -22.49 -0.35 21.26
C ALA A 207 -22.14 -1.50 22.23
N TRP A 208 -21.36 -1.23 23.28
CA TRP A 208 -20.96 -2.22 24.29
C TRP A 208 -21.94 -2.33 25.48
N ARG A 209 -23.04 -1.58 25.46
CA ARG A 209 -24.11 -1.63 26.49
C ARG A 209 -25.38 -2.35 26.01
N THR A 210 -25.27 -3.13 24.94
CA THR A 210 -26.29 -4.07 24.44
C THR A 210 -25.76 -5.47 24.59
#